data_AF-A0A7W1LS35-F1
#
_entry.id   AF-A0A7W1LS35-F1
#
_cell.length_a   1.000
_cell.length_b   1.000
_cell.length_c   1.000
_cell.angle_alpha   90.00
_cell.angle_beta   90.00
_cell.angle_gamma   90.00
#
_symmetry.space_group_name_H-M   'P 1'
#
loop_
_entity.id
_entity.type
_entity.pdbx_description
1 polymer ?
#
loop_
_entity_poly.entity_id
_entity_poly.type
_entity_poly.pdbx_seq_one_letter_code
_entity_poly.pdbx_strand_id
1 'polypeptide(L)' 'MTRRKRSRGWSSSAPATSTSVRAQARVDQQAEVDRLVTLGATRIDIGQGDVGWVVMADPDDNEFCALSPR' A
#
# COMPACT_ATOMS: atom_id res chain seq x y z
N MET A 1 -8.38 -52.76 7.57
CA MET A 1 -7.89 -51.36 7.49
C MET A 1 -6.43 -51.35 7.06
N THR A 2 -6.09 -50.92 5.83
CA THR A 2 -4.69 -50.60 5.47
C THR A 2 -4.67 -49.60 4.31
N ARG A 3 -4.76 -48.31 4.66
CA ARG A 3 -4.72 -47.17 3.72
C ARG A 3 -3.27 -46.96 3.27
N ARG A 4 -2.90 -47.45 2.08
CA ARG A 4 -1.61 -47.14 1.44
C ARG A 4 -1.52 -45.64 1.15
N LYS A 5 -0.69 -44.93 1.91
CA LYS A 5 -0.37 -43.50 1.74
C LYS A 5 0.48 -43.35 0.47
N ARG A 6 -0.12 -42.98 -0.66
CA ARG A 6 0.63 -42.62 -1.88
C ARG A 6 1.40 -41.34 -1.60
N SER A 7 2.69 -41.51 -1.32
CA SER A 7 3.66 -40.47 -1.09
C SER A 7 4.20 -39.94 -2.41
N ARG A 8 4.18 -38.61 -2.54
CA ARG A 8 5.10 -37.76 -3.32
C ARG A 8 4.96 -37.83 -4.84
N GLY A 9 4.39 -36.76 -5.39
CA GLY A 9 4.38 -36.48 -6.82
C GLY A 9 3.91 -35.06 -7.08
N TRP A 10 4.66 -34.06 -6.61
CA TRP A 10 4.60 -32.72 -7.20
C TRP A 10 6.00 -32.40 -7.69
N SER A 11 6.26 -32.66 -8.97
CA SER A 11 7.44 -32.15 -9.66
C SER A 11 7.13 -30.70 -10.02
N SER A 12 7.68 -29.75 -9.28
CA SER A 12 7.61 -28.33 -9.64
C SER A 12 8.67 -28.06 -10.70
N SER A 13 8.29 -28.21 -11.96
CA SER A 13 9.08 -27.76 -13.11
C SER A 13 8.26 -26.74 -13.89
N ALA A 14 8.25 -25.49 -13.43
CA ALA A 14 7.89 -24.31 -14.20
C ALA A 14 8.42 -23.07 -13.48
N PRO A 15 9.06 -22.10 -14.15
CA PRO A 15 9.20 -20.77 -13.59
C PRO A 15 7.80 -20.14 -13.61
N ALA A 16 7.09 -20.20 -12.49
CA ALA A 16 5.89 -19.42 -12.33
C ALA A 16 6.29 -17.96 -12.15
N THR A 17 6.61 -17.27 -13.25
CA THR A 17 6.43 -15.82 -13.30
C THR A 17 4.91 -15.59 -13.39
N SER A 18 4.24 -15.86 -12.27
CA SER A 18 2.83 -15.51 -12.10
C SER A 18 2.79 -14.02 -11.81
N THR A 19 3.02 -13.22 -12.84
CA THR A 19 2.77 -11.78 -12.78
C THR A 19 1.27 -11.60 -12.77
N SER A 20 0.68 -11.67 -11.58
CA SER A 20 -0.69 -11.28 -11.34
C SER A 20 -0.72 -9.75 -11.32
N VAL A 21 -0.88 -9.12 -12.49
CA VAL A 21 -1.18 -7.68 -12.57
C VAL A 21 -2.64 -7.45 -12.19
N ARG A 22 -2.87 -7.32 -10.89
CA ARG A 22 -3.92 -6.42 -10.39
C ARG A 22 -3.24 -5.21 -9.78
N ALA A 23 -2.63 -4.41 -10.64
CA ALA A 23 -2.25 -3.05 -10.31
C ALA A 23 -3.39 -2.13 -10.76
N GLN A 24 -4.49 -2.06 -10.00
CA GLN A 24 -5.03 -0.72 -9.77
C GLN A 24 -3.93 -0.05 -8.98
N ALA A 25 -3.10 0.76 -9.65
CA ALA A 25 -1.94 1.40 -9.06
C ALA A 25 -2.36 1.99 -7.72
N ARG A 26 -1.99 1.31 -6.62
CA ARG A 26 -2.10 1.87 -5.29
C ARG A 26 -1.22 3.09 -5.38
N VAL A 27 -1.83 4.27 -5.49
CA VAL A 27 -1.08 5.50 -5.41
C VAL A 27 -0.42 5.43 -4.05
N ASP A 28 0.90 5.32 -4.06
CA ASP A 28 1.66 5.24 -2.84
C ASP A 28 1.34 6.50 -2.02
N GLN A 29 1.04 6.33 -0.74
CA GLN A 29 0.63 7.46 0.11
C GLN A 29 1.70 8.54 0.12
N GLN A 30 2.98 8.17 0.06
CA GLN A 30 4.07 9.13 -0.03
C GLN A 30 3.99 9.92 -1.34
N ALA A 31 3.69 9.26 -2.46
CA ALA A 31 3.53 9.93 -3.76
C ALA A 31 2.38 10.93 -3.77
N GLU A 32 1.25 10.63 -3.12
CA GLU A 32 0.14 11.59 -3.00
C GLU A 32 0.49 12.76 -2.08
N VAL A 33 1.16 12.50 -0.95
CA VAL A 33 1.61 13.56 -0.06
C VAL A 33 2.64 14.47 -0.77
N ASP A 34 3.59 13.93 -1.52
CA ASP A 34 4.55 14.72 -2.30
C ASP A 34 3.87 15.54 -3.40
N ARG A 35 2.84 15.00 -4.05
CA ARG A 35 2.02 15.75 -5.00
C ARG A 35 1.29 16.91 -4.33
N LEU A 36 0.67 16.68 -3.18
CA LEU A 36 -0.05 17.72 -2.43
C LEU A 36 0.91 18.81 -1.94
N VAL A 37 2.13 18.44 -1.53
CA VAL A 37 3.18 19.39 -1.17
C VAL A 37 3.57 20.26 -2.37
N THR A 38 3.67 19.66 -3.56
CA THR A 38 3.94 20.41 -4.80
C THR A 38 2.81 21.41 -5.13
N LEU A 39 1.57 21.13 -4.70
CA LEU A 39 0.43 22.04 -4.86
C LEU A 39 0.37 23.13 -3.76
N GLY A 40 1.31 23.13 -2.81
CA GLY A 40 1.40 24.13 -1.75
C GLY A 40 0.89 23.67 -0.39
N ALA A 41 0.48 22.40 -0.25
CA ALA A 41 0.08 21.88 1.04
C ALA A 41 1.29 21.60 1.95
N THR A 42 1.13 21.74 3.25
CA THR A 42 2.18 21.55 4.25
C THR A 42 1.82 20.39 5.16
N ARG A 43 2.79 19.53 5.50
CA ARG A 43 2.60 18.44 6.47
C ARG A 43 2.50 19.01 7.88
N ILE A 44 1.47 18.62 8.62
CA ILE A 44 1.31 18.95 10.04
C ILE A 44 1.54 17.69 10.86
N ASP A 45 2.41 17.80 11.87
CA ASP A 45 2.54 16.80 12.91
C ASP A 45 1.78 17.28 14.15
N ILE A 46 0.66 16.61 14.46
CA ILE A 46 -0.15 16.86 15.66
C ILE A 46 0.19 15.87 16.79
N GLY A 47 1.30 15.14 16.69
CA GLY A 47 1.68 14.11 17.65
C GLY A 47 0.88 12.82 17.48
N GLN A 48 0.42 12.52 16.26
CA GLN A 48 -0.45 11.37 15.97
C GLN A 48 0.22 9.98 16.12
N GLY A 49 1.54 9.92 16.25
CA GLY A 49 2.28 8.65 16.38
C GLY A 49 2.31 7.85 15.07
N ASP A 50 2.35 6.51 15.18
CA ASP A 50 2.40 5.60 14.02
C ASP A 50 0.99 5.31 13.51
N VAL A 51 0.49 6.19 12.64
CA VAL A 51 -0.85 6.11 12.05
C VAL A 51 -0.76 6.13 10.53
N GLY A 52 -1.64 5.39 9.86
CA GLY A 52 -1.65 5.24 8.40
C GLY A 52 -2.18 6.46 7.61
N TRP A 53 -2.13 7.66 8.18
CA TRP A 53 -2.58 8.92 7.58
C TRP A 53 -1.63 10.07 7.91
N VAL A 54 -1.55 11.05 7.02
CA VAL A 54 -0.72 12.25 7.20
C VAL A 54 -1.65 13.45 7.26
N VAL A 55 -1.54 14.24 8.33
CA VAL A 55 -2.28 15.51 8.45
C VAL A 55 -1.57 16.57 7.61
N MET A 56 -2.34 17.36 6.88
CA MET A 56 -1.86 18.38 5.97
C MET A 56 -2.72 19.64 6.06
N ALA A 57 -2.12 20.82 5.88
CA ALA A 57 -2.82 22.07 5.63
C ALA A 57 -2.64 22.50 4.18
N ASP A 58 -3.69 22.98 3.52
CA ASP A 58 -3.57 23.64 2.22
C ASP A 58 -3.05 25.10 2.38
N PRO A 59 -2.75 25.82 1.28
CA PRO A 59 -2.33 27.21 1.34
C PRO A 59 -3.36 28.17 1.96
N ASP A 60 -4.63 27.77 2.03
CA ASP A 60 -5.74 28.52 2.63
C ASP A 60 -5.92 28.16 4.12
N ASP A 61 -4.97 27.43 4.71
CA ASP A 61 -4.96 26.97 6.11
C ASP A 61 -6.07 25.94 6.43
N ASN A 62 -6.61 25.24 5.43
CA ASN A 62 -7.57 24.16 5.68
C ASN A 62 -6.86 22.84 5.99
N GLU A 63 -7.21 22.26 7.14
CA GLU A 63 -6.65 21.00 7.62
C GLU A 63 -7.38 19.78 7.04
N PHE A 64 -6.63 18.82 6.50
CA PHE A 64 -7.14 17.57 5.97
C PHE A 64 -6.18 16.39 6.19
N CYS A 65 -6.68 15.16 5.99
CA CYS A 65 -5.89 13.93 6.17
C CYS A 65 -5.68 13.20 4.85
N ALA A 66 -4.42 12.95 4.49
CA ALA A 66 -4.04 12.11 3.35
C ALA A 66 -3.96 10.62 3.78
N LEU A 67 -4.84 9.79 3.21
CA LEU A 67 -5.00 8.36 3.55
C LEU A 67 -4.35 7.43 2.51
N SER A 68 -3.72 6.35 2.97
CA SER A 68 -3.34 5.23 2.11
C SER A 68 -4.59 4.54 1.52
N PRO A 69 -4.63 4.27 0.20
CA PRO A 69 -5.70 3.46 -0.39
C PRO A 69 -5.63 2.01 0.14
N ARG A 70 -6.78 1.48 0.61
CA ARG A 70 -6.92 0.14 1.21
C ARG A 70 -6.82 -1.00 0.22
#